data_AF-A0A344WGB0-F1
#
_entry.id   AF-A0A344WGB0-F1
#
_cell.length_a   1.000
_cell.length_b   1.000
_cell.length_c   1.000
_cell.angle_alpha   90.00
_cell.angle_beta   90.00
_cell.angle_gamma   90.00
#
_symmetry.space_group_name_H-M   'P 1'
#
loop_
_entity.id
_entity.type
_entity.pdbx_description
1 polymer ?
#
loop_
_entity_poly.entity_id
_entity_poly.type
_entity_poly.pdbx_seq_one_letter_code
_entity_poly.pdbx_strand_id
1 'polypeptide(L)'
;MLETSASLEPEWGDGPKSKIQIERIPLDDIELPKISLVKADIEGHEATFLAGAMKMVQKDRPIILIEILHIANFEKLAQFLADSGYLDFRLRPDMAIQSFYPAFDPQSWNHAFVPPEKLPFFMEVCEASKLEVVTPLTLPEPEKKSFWARLFGN
;
A
#
# COMPACT_ATOMS: atom_id res chain seq x y z
N MET A 1 17.91 -6.33 23.62
CA MET A 1 17.20 -6.95 22.49
C MET A 1 18.24 -7.19 21.42
N LEU A 2 18.38 -8.42 20.92
CA LEU A 2 19.29 -8.71 19.82
C LEU A 2 18.49 -8.48 18.54
N GLU A 3 18.77 -7.38 17.85
CA GLU A 3 18.09 -7.04 16.60
C GLU A 3 18.68 -7.93 15.50
N THR A 4 17.83 -8.77 14.90
CA THR A 4 18.17 -9.56 13.72
C THR A 4 17.31 -9.04 12.57
N SER A 5 17.93 -8.33 11.63
CA SER A 5 17.30 -7.87 10.40
C SER A 5 17.97 -8.52 9.18
N ALA A 6 17.20 -8.63 8.11
CA ALA A 6 17.68 -8.99 6.78
C ALA A 6 16.95 -8.09 5.79
N SER A 7 17.69 -7.41 4.93
CA SER A 7 17.15 -6.47 3.96
C SER A 7 17.62 -6.84 2.56
N LEU A 8 16.77 -6.56 1.57
CA LEU A 8 17.15 -6.57 0.16
C LEU A 8 17.90 -5.29 -0.24
N GLU A 9 17.78 -4.23 0.58
CA GLU A 9 18.44 -2.95 0.37
C GLU A 9 19.91 -3.01 0.85
N PRO A 10 20.88 -2.76 -0.04
CA PRO A 10 22.29 -2.92 0.26
C PRO A 10 22.84 -1.89 1.27
N GLU A 11 22.12 -0.79 1.49
CA GLU A 11 22.53 0.35 2.32
C GLU A 11 21.71 0.50 3.62
N TRP A 12 21.06 -0.57 4.08
CA TRP A 12 20.30 -0.53 5.33
C TRP A 12 21.22 -0.50 6.57
N GLY A 13 21.14 0.57 7.37
CA GLY A 13 21.88 0.72 8.64
C GLY A 13 23.41 0.77 8.48
N ASP A 14 24.15 0.07 9.35
CA ASP A 14 25.62 -0.06 9.29
C ASP A 14 26.11 -1.00 8.16
N GLY A 15 25.20 -1.43 7.29
CA GLY A 15 25.45 -2.41 6.24
C GLY A 15 25.40 -3.87 6.73
N PRO A 16 25.33 -4.84 5.79
CA PRO A 16 25.11 -6.24 6.13
C PRO A 16 26.35 -6.87 6.78
N LYS A 17 26.16 -7.58 7.91
CA LYS A 17 27.20 -8.43 8.52
C LYS A 17 27.58 -9.62 7.61
N SER A 18 26.66 -10.09 6.79
CA SER A 18 26.85 -11.16 5.81
C SER A 18 25.81 -11.05 4.69
N LYS A 19 26.13 -11.54 3.48
CA LYS A 19 25.20 -11.62 2.35
C LYS A 19 24.89 -13.08 2.05
N ILE A 20 23.62 -13.38 1.81
CA ILE A 20 23.17 -14.68 1.31
C ILE A 20 22.43 -14.50 -0.01
N GLN A 21 22.54 -15.46 -0.91
CA GLN A 21 21.71 -15.50 -2.10
C GLN A 21 20.45 -16.31 -1.77
N ILE A 22 19.29 -15.77 -2.14
CA ILE A 22 18.00 -16.42 -1.99
C ILE A 22 17.30 -16.47 -3.34
N GLU A 23 16.49 -17.49 -3.55
CA GLU A 23 15.59 -17.56 -4.70
C GLU A 23 14.40 -16.61 -4.49
N ARG A 24 13.89 -16.06 -5.58
CA ARG A 24 12.67 -15.24 -5.59
C ARG A 24 11.71 -15.87 -6.58
N ILE A 25 10.47 -16.08 -6.15
CA ILE A 25 9.40 -16.62 -6.99
C ILE A 25 8.22 -15.64 -7.00
N PRO A 26 7.52 -15.47 -8.14
CA PRO A 26 6.23 -14.78 -8.18
C PRO A 26 5.24 -15.47 -7.25
N LEU A 27 4.38 -14.69 -6.57
CA LEU A 27 3.32 -15.24 -5.74
C LEU A 27 2.33 -16.08 -6.58
N ASP A 28 2.10 -15.67 -7.83
CA ASP A 28 1.24 -16.36 -8.78
C ASP A 28 1.73 -17.77 -9.17
N ASP A 29 3.00 -18.10 -8.89
CA ASP A 29 3.57 -19.43 -9.13
C ASP A 29 3.43 -20.35 -7.90
N ILE A 30 2.82 -19.86 -6.81
CA ILE A 30 2.54 -20.61 -5.59
C ILE A 30 1.05 -20.97 -5.53
N GLU A 31 0.74 -22.24 -5.34
CA GLU A 31 -0.64 -22.67 -5.10
C GLU A 31 -1.08 -22.28 -3.68
N LEU A 32 -1.97 -21.29 -3.58
CA LEU A 32 -2.54 -20.81 -2.33
C LEU A 32 -4.07 -20.96 -2.34
N PRO A 33 -4.70 -21.16 -1.17
CA PRO A 33 -6.15 -21.04 -1.05
C PRO A 33 -6.59 -19.60 -1.34
N LYS A 34 -7.90 -19.40 -1.53
CA LYS A 34 -8.47 -18.06 -1.78
C LYS A 34 -8.00 -17.05 -0.74
N ILE A 35 -7.37 -15.97 -1.19
CA ILE A 35 -6.81 -14.93 -0.33
C ILE A 35 -7.81 -13.79 -0.14
N SER A 36 -8.14 -13.46 1.11
CA SER A 36 -9.06 -12.34 1.43
C SER A 36 -8.34 -11.04 1.79
N LEU A 37 -7.11 -11.15 2.29
CA LEU A 37 -6.27 -10.06 2.79
C LEU A 37 -4.80 -10.36 2.49
N VAL A 38 -4.06 -9.35 2.05
CA VAL A 38 -2.60 -9.37 1.90
C VAL A 38 -2.02 -8.26 2.77
N LYS A 39 -0.94 -8.54 3.50
CA LYS A 39 -0.05 -7.49 4.05
C LYS A 39 1.32 -7.68 3.42
N ALA A 40 1.82 -6.65 2.77
CA ALA A 40 3.17 -6.57 2.25
C ALA A 40 3.91 -5.43 2.96
N ASP A 41 5.09 -5.76 3.47
CA ASP A 41 5.98 -4.85 4.17
C ASP A 41 7.39 -5.30 3.77
N ILE A 42 7.84 -4.78 2.62
CA ILE A 42 8.99 -5.32 1.89
C ILE A 42 9.93 -4.22 1.42
N GLU A 43 10.02 -3.17 2.24
CA GLU A 43 11.07 -2.14 2.19
C GLU A 43 11.23 -1.47 0.81
N GLY A 44 10.13 -1.20 0.09
CA GLY A 44 10.17 -0.52 -1.22
C GLY A 44 10.01 -1.44 -2.43
N HIS A 45 9.91 -2.75 -2.22
CA HIS A 45 9.70 -3.74 -3.28
C HIS A 45 8.22 -4.03 -3.60
N GLU A 46 7.27 -3.26 -3.06
CA GLU A 46 5.82 -3.46 -3.18
C GLU A 46 5.37 -3.58 -4.64
N ALA A 47 5.88 -2.71 -5.51
CA ALA A 47 5.55 -2.75 -6.94
C ALA A 47 5.99 -4.05 -7.62
N THR A 48 7.15 -4.60 -7.26
CA THR A 48 7.65 -5.87 -7.82
C THR A 48 6.84 -7.05 -7.29
N PHE A 49 6.49 -7.04 -6.00
CA PHE A 49 5.61 -8.04 -5.40
C PHE A 49 4.23 -8.06 -6.08
N LEU A 50 3.60 -6.90 -6.25
CA LEU A 50 2.29 -6.78 -6.87
C LEU A 50 2.29 -7.25 -8.33
N ALA A 51 3.37 -6.99 -9.08
CA ALA A 51 3.54 -7.52 -10.43
C ALA A 51 3.59 -9.06 -10.46
N GLY A 52 4.22 -9.69 -9.47
CA GLY A 52 4.27 -11.15 -9.32
C GLY A 52 3.02 -11.79 -8.70
N ALA A 53 2.03 -10.99 -8.29
CA ALA A 53 0.81 -11.42 -7.62
C ALA A 53 -0.47 -11.05 -8.41
N MET A 54 -0.32 -10.56 -9.64
CA MET A 54 -1.43 -9.95 -10.38
C MET A 54 -2.57 -10.93 -10.68
N LYS A 55 -2.28 -12.20 -11.00
CA LYS A 55 -3.33 -13.20 -11.23
C LYS A 55 -4.11 -13.47 -9.96
N MET A 56 -3.43 -13.59 -8.82
CA MET A 56 -4.08 -13.72 -7.50
C MET A 56 -4.95 -12.49 -7.19
N VAL A 57 -4.42 -11.28 -7.38
CA VAL A 57 -5.15 -10.03 -7.14
C VAL A 57 -6.42 -9.92 -7.98
N GLN A 58 -6.35 -10.29 -9.27
CA GLN A 58 -7.49 -10.28 -10.18
C GLN A 58 -8.53 -11.34 -9.81
N LYS A 59 -8.09 -12.55 -9.45
CA LYS A 59 -8.95 -13.70 -9.13
C LYS A 59 -9.64 -13.56 -7.77
N ASP A 60 -8.85 -13.32 -6.71
CA ASP A 60 -9.31 -13.42 -5.32
C ASP A 60 -9.77 -12.08 -4.75
N ARG A 61 -9.38 -10.97 -5.41
CA ARG A 61 -9.77 -9.60 -5.06
C ARG A 61 -9.50 -9.27 -3.57
N PRO A 62 -8.32 -9.56 -2.97
CA PRO A 62 -8.07 -9.32 -1.55
C PRO A 62 -8.10 -7.82 -1.21
N ILE A 63 -8.28 -7.44 0.06
CA ILE A 63 -7.79 -6.13 0.51
C ILE A 63 -6.27 -6.24 0.62
N ILE A 64 -5.50 -5.24 0.17
CA ILE A 64 -4.04 -5.29 0.19
C ILE A 64 -3.54 -4.14 1.06
N LEU A 65 -2.84 -4.47 2.13
CA LEU A 65 -2.14 -3.52 2.97
C LEU A 65 -0.68 -3.48 2.54
N ILE A 66 -0.18 -2.33 2.12
CA ILE A 66 1.21 -2.17 1.70
C ILE A 66 1.88 -1.01 2.42
N GLU A 67 3.20 -1.05 2.52
CA GLU A 67 4.00 0.09 2.96
C GLU A 67 4.54 0.86 1.75
N ILE A 68 4.23 2.15 1.64
CA ILE A 68 4.77 3.03 0.59
C ILE A 68 5.81 3.95 1.22
N LEU A 69 7.08 3.60 1.03
CA LEU A 69 8.22 4.43 1.42
C LEU A 69 8.53 5.49 0.36
N HIS A 70 9.34 6.49 0.71
CA HIS A 70 9.77 7.55 -0.22
C HIS A 70 10.55 7.04 -1.44
N ILE A 71 11.16 5.87 -1.35
CA ILE A 71 11.89 5.19 -2.44
C ILE A 71 10.98 4.33 -3.33
N ALA A 72 9.67 4.23 -3.02
CA ALA A 72 8.76 3.36 -3.74
C ALA A 72 8.64 3.75 -5.23
N ASN A 73 8.35 2.77 -6.07
CA ASN A 73 8.07 3.02 -7.48
C ASN A 73 6.61 3.47 -7.69
N PHE A 74 6.35 4.77 -7.48
CA PHE A 74 5.01 5.36 -7.55
C PHE A 74 4.32 5.17 -8.90
N GLU A 75 5.07 5.22 -10.01
CA GLU A 75 4.52 5.01 -11.36
C GLU A 75 3.93 3.59 -11.50
N LYS A 76 4.68 2.57 -11.07
CA LYS A 76 4.19 1.18 -11.11
C LYS A 76 3.04 0.93 -10.15
N LEU A 77 3.04 1.56 -8.98
CA LEU A 77 1.93 1.46 -8.03
C LEU A 77 0.67 2.11 -8.60
N ALA A 78 0.80 3.27 -9.26
CA ALA A 78 -0.31 3.93 -9.94
C ALA A 78 -0.84 3.08 -11.10
N GLN A 79 0.05 2.49 -11.91
CA GLN A 79 -0.34 1.58 -12.98
C GLN A 79 -1.08 0.35 -12.44
N PHE A 80 -0.59 -0.25 -11.35
CA PHE A 80 -1.26 -1.36 -10.70
C PHE A 80 -2.69 -1.00 -10.25
N LEU A 81 -2.88 0.16 -9.63
CA LEU A 81 -4.21 0.61 -9.21
C LEU A 81 -5.13 0.84 -10.41
N ALA A 82 -4.61 1.44 -11.49
CA ALA A 82 -5.35 1.64 -12.73
C ALA A 82 -5.78 0.32 -13.38
N ASP A 83 -4.89 -0.67 -13.45
CA ASP A 83 -5.14 -1.97 -14.08
C ASP A 83 -6.09 -2.84 -13.24
N SER A 84 -5.97 -2.76 -11.91
CA SER A 84 -6.76 -3.58 -10.98
C SER A 84 -8.10 -2.95 -10.58
N GLY A 85 -8.25 -1.63 -10.77
CA GLY A 85 -9.43 -0.87 -10.36
C GLY A 85 -9.60 -0.76 -8.85
N TYR A 86 -8.52 -0.91 -8.08
CA TYR A 86 -8.53 -0.75 -6.62
C TYR A 86 -8.51 0.73 -6.23
N LEU A 87 -9.08 1.03 -5.06
CA LEU A 87 -9.04 2.35 -4.42
C LEU A 87 -7.87 2.39 -3.44
N ASP A 88 -7.12 3.49 -3.39
CA ASP A 88 -6.05 3.70 -2.41
C ASP A 88 -6.54 4.49 -1.20
N PHE A 89 -6.25 4.00 0.00
CA PHE A 89 -6.46 4.68 1.27
C PHE A 89 -5.16 4.74 2.07
N ARG A 90 -4.64 5.94 2.31
CA ARG A 90 -3.57 6.16 3.29
C ARG A 90 -4.10 5.97 4.70
N LEU A 91 -3.41 5.18 5.51
CA LEU A 91 -3.84 4.83 6.86
C LEU A 91 -2.98 5.55 7.90
N ARG A 92 -3.43 6.69 8.40
CA ARG A 92 -2.84 7.35 9.58
C ARG A 92 -3.42 6.76 10.88
N PRO A 93 -2.83 7.06 12.05
CA PRO A 93 -3.31 6.52 13.32
C PRO A 93 -4.79 6.81 13.62
N ASP A 94 -5.34 7.89 13.07
CA ASP A 94 -6.70 8.40 13.32
C ASP A 94 -7.56 8.52 12.07
N MET A 95 -7.03 8.27 10.87
CA MET A 95 -7.78 8.47 9.63
C MET A 95 -7.37 7.54 8.48
N ALA A 96 -8.35 7.21 7.63
CA ALA A 96 -8.15 6.59 6.33
C ALA A 96 -8.45 7.62 5.23
N ILE A 97 -7.42 8.09 4.53
CA ILE A 97 -7.54 9.15 3.52
C ILE A 97 -7.53 8.51 2.14
N GLN A 98 -8.63 8.61 1.41
CA GLN A 98 -8.68 8.15 0.03
C GLN A 98 -7.78 9.02 -0.86
N SER A 99 -6.86 8.38 -1.58
CA SER A 99 -5.93 9.01 -2.50
C SER A 99 -6.30 8.65 -3.93
N PHE A 100 -6.09 9.59 -4.86
CA PHE A 100 -6.22 9.29 -6.30
C PHE A 100 -4.96 8.68 -6.90
N TYR A 101 -3.82 8.98 -6.28
CA TYR A 101 -2.52 8.48 -6.66
C TYR A 101 -1.78 8.02 -5.40
N PRO A 102 -1.06 6.89 -5.46
CA PRO A 102 -0.19 6.50 -4.36
C PRO A 102 0.86 7.58 -4.12
N ALA A 103 1.07 7.93 -2.87
CA ALA A 103 1.99 8.99 -2.48
C ALA A 103 2.56 8.67 -1.09
N PHE A 104 3.85 8.95 -0.91
CA PHE A 104 4.49 8.87 0.40
C PHE A 104 3.84 9.87 1.35
N ASP A 105 3.55 9.44 2.57
CA ASP A 105 3.07 10.29 3.65
C ASP A 105 4.01 10.19 4.85
N PRO A 106 4.68 11.29 5.26
CA PRO A 106 5.61 11.25 6.37
C PRO A 106 4.95 10.92 7.72
N GLN A 107 3.62 10.98 7.82
CA GLN A 107 2.86 10.63 9.02
C GLN A 107 2.39 9.18 9.04
N SER A 108 2.40 8.49 7.90
CA SER A 108 2.16 7.06 7.82
C SER A 108 2.56 6.49 6.49
N TRP A 109 3.21 5.33 6.52
CA TRP A 109 3.65 4.64 5.31
C TRP A 109 2.63 3.58 4.87
N ASN A 110 1.65 3.26 5.71
CA ASN A 110 0.68 2.20 5.39
C ASN A 110 -0.44 2.71 4.49
N HIS A 111 -0.69 1.95 3.43
CA HIS A 111 -1.81 2.13 2.52
C HIS A 111 -2.67 0.87 2.50
N ALA A 112 -3.98 1.04 2.34
CA ALA A 112 -4.92 0.00 2.00
C ALA A 112 -5.39 0.19 0.56
N PHE A 113 -5.06 -0.77 -0.29
CA PHE A 113 -5.68 -0.92 -1.60
C PHE A 113 -6.94 -1.77 -1.44
N VAL A 114 -8.09 -1.17 -1.74
CA VAL A 114 -9.41 -1.73 -1.46
C VAL A 114 -10.16 -1.95 -2.78
N PRO A 115 -10.59 -3.19 -3.08
CA PRO A 115 -11.53 -3.47 -4.17
C PRO A 115 -12.85 -2.70 -3.96
N PRO A 116 -13.44 -2.07 -4.98
CA PRO A 116 -14.70 -1.32 -4.83
C PRO A 116 -15.82 -2.14 -4.20
N GLU A 117 -15.91 -3.43 -4.51
CA GLU A 117 -16.90 -4.36 -3.96
C GLU A 117 -16.70 -4.67 -2.47
N LYS A 118 -15.51 -4.41 -1.91
CA LYS A 118 -15.19 -4.57 -0.49
C LYS A 118 -15.20 -3.25 0.28
N LEU A 119 -15.51 -2.13 -0.40
CA LEU A 119 -15.53 -0.81 0.23
C LEU A 119 -16.48 -0.74 1.45
N PRO A 120 -17.73 -1.28 1.43
CA PRO A 120 -18.60 -1.23 2.60
C PRO A 120 -17.99 -1.91 3.82
N PHE A 121 -17.40 -3.10 3.63
CA PHE A 121 -16.71 -3.82 4.69
C PHE A 121 -15.50 -3.04 5.21
N PHE A 122 -14.72 -2.43 4.32
CA PHE A 122 -13.60 -1.59 4.73
C PHE A 122 -14.05 -0.38 5.56
N MET A 123 -15.16 0.27 5.20
CA MET A 123 -15.73 1.37 6.00
C MET A 123 -16.15 0.93 7.39
N GLU A 124 -16.79 -0.24 7.52
CA GLU A 124 -17.14 -0.83 8.83
C GLU A 124 -15.89 -1.07 9.68
N VAL A 125 -14.80 -1.55 9.07
CA VAL A 125 -13.51 -1.75 9.75
C VAL A 125 -12.91 -0.41 10.18
N CYS A 126 -12.96 0.63 9.34
CA CYS A 126 -12.50 1.97 9.70
C CYS A 126 -13.28 2.51 10.91
N GLU A 127 -14.61 2.40 10.90
CA GLU A 127 -15.46 2.83 12.01
C GLU A 127 -15.13 2.07 13.30
N ALA A 128 -15.06 0.74 13.24
CA ALA A 128 -14.71 -0.09 14.39
C ALA A 128 -13.30 0.21 14.94
N SER A 129 -12.39 0.62 14.05
CA SER A 129 -11.02 1.03 14.39
C SER A 129 -10.91 2.50 14.79
N LYS A 130 -12.01 3.26 14.81
CA LYS A 130 -12.06 4.71 15.09
C LYS A 130 -11.20 5.53 14.13
N LEU A 131 -11.12 5.10 12.87
CA LEU A 131 -10.49 5.85 11.79
C LEU A 131 -11.53 6.72 11.10
N GLU A 132 -11.29 8.03 11.09
CA GLU A 132 -12.06 8.95 10.25
C GLU A 132 -11.77 8.67 8.78
N VAL A 133 -12.80 8.41 7.98
CA VAL A 133 -12.62 8.21 6.53
C VAL A 133 -12.75 9.55 5.81
N VAL A 134 -11.65 10.01 5.22
CA VAL A 134 -11.60 11.23 4.45
C VAL A 134 -11.61 10.88 2.96
N THR A 135 -12.71 11.21 2.28
CA THR A 135 -12.77 11.10 0.82
C THR A 135 -12.59 12.46 0.17
N PRO A 136 -11.98 12.55 -1.01
CA PRO A 136 -11.87 13.79 -1.75
C PRO A 136 -13.21 14.45 -2.08
N LEU A 137 -14.30 13.68 -2.13
CA LEU A 137 -15.65 14.19 -2.36
C LEU A 137 -16.25 14.85 -1.11
N THR A 138 -15.82 14.44 0.08
CA THR A 138 -16.36 14.93 1.37
C THR A 138 -15.66 16.17 1.92
N LEU A 139 -14.54 16.60 1.33
CA LEU A 139 -13.89 17.86 1.70
C LEU A 139 -14.73 19.07 1.24
N PRO A 140 -14.92 20.10 2.07
CA PRO A 140 -15.47 21.39 1.61
C PRO A 140 -14.63 21.95 0.46
N GLU A 141 -15.22 22.63 -0.53
CA GLU A 141 -14.50 23.18 -1.69
C GLU A 141 -13.22 23.99 -1.39
N PRO A 142 -13.17 24.82 -0.32
CA PRO A 142 -11.94 25.50 0.07
C PRO A 142 -10.82 24.54 0.49
N GLU A 143 -11.20 23.47 1.19
CA GLU A 143 -10.28 22.44 1.68
C GLU A 143 -9.86 21.49 0.56
N LYS A 144 -10.75 21.17 -0.40
CA LYS A 144 -10.38 20.43 -1.62
C LYS A 144 -9.22 21.13 -2.33
N LYS A 145 -9.35 22.43 -2.62
CA LYS A 145 -8.29 23.20 -3.30
C LYS A 145 -6.99 23.23 -2.51
N SER A 146 -7.04 23.43 -1.20
CA SER A 146 -5.85 23.44 -0.34
C SER A 146 -5.20 22.07 -0.22
N PHE A 147 -6.01 21.01 -0.08
CA PHE A 147 -5.58 19.62 -0.03
C PHE A 147 -4.90 19.21 -1.34
N TRP A 148 -5.48 19.56 -2.49
CA TRP A 148 -4.89 19.32 -3.80
C TRP A 148 -3.60 20.09 -4.04
N ALA A 149 -3.55 21.36 -3.66
CA ALA A 149 -2.33 22.17 -3.75
C ALA A 149 -1.20 21.62 -2.87
N ARG A 150 -1.54 21.03 -1.71
CA ARG A 150 -0.57 20.37 -0.81
C ARG A 150 -0.12 19.00 -1.31
N LEU A 151 -0.97 18.29 -2.05
CA LEU A 151 -0.69 16.95 -2.59
C LEU A 151 0.16 16.98 -3.87
N PHE A 152 -0.10 17.95 -4.75
CA PHE A 152 0.59 18.02 -6.05
C PHE A 152 1.75 19.02 -6.08
N GLY A 153 1.91 19.84 -5.04
CA GLY A 153 2.95 20.84 -4.96
C GLY A 153 2.81 21.93 -6.02
N ASN A 154 3.25 23.14 -5.67
CA ASN A 154 3.68 24.11 -6.68
C ASN A 154 5.10 23.77 -7.11
#